data_AF-A0A5V0BPU9-F1
#
_entry.id   AF-A0A5V0BPU9-F1
#
_cell.length_a   1.000
_cell.length_b   1.000
_cell.length_c   1.000
_cell.angle_alpha   90.00
_cell.angle_beta   90.00
_cell.angle_gamma   90.00
#
_symmetry.space_group_name_H-M   'P 1'
#
loop_
_entity.id
_entity.type
_entity.pdbx_description
1 polymer ?
#
loop_
_entity_poly.entity_id
_entity_poly.type
_entity_poly.pdbx_seq_one_letter_code
_entity_poly.pdbx_strand_id
1 'polypeptide(L)'
;MVESFAWMMWDSVILMSAWGIYGVVLLMLIVGAFDSLRYRRVFLRVVLPQVSVVCVLWGGLFRIDSKDIYIVYLLILGLLPSIIIAVFSSRESPFFILGTIVSHTIFLFVFVYVMDGPRLWHHIGEDWDNYKITRLFERAKGDVQVLQDASCYQLASVLTLAAEHRDTPENLLRYLAKIRGISPFLTAAESCPEAAIPNAEFLYTPFVTALRQHNVPIVRFFSQQLVGETSSARENRNIVARKENPLLTLYKSNYISQYREQYRLEISQLLLNIMPELLNDAVYIYPIIQRNTELVAYFWQKHPPTIPLRRLEAMVLLAKTEPLISEVTHNPEILITPPIERWDRENLLTFILSNGDLVMIQSLIDANVVDWKRAMEDGNNEPLHQAILRLRGGALENALLIQIIKAMQAQKALSNEQIAHYLPWTPTFPAAFLQAGLSCEQLREVLNASVAGGEQARNDTRQRLNALCPAAK
;
A
#
# COMPACT_ATOMS: atom_id res chain seq x y z
N MET A 1 2.93 -6.80 22.10
CA MET A 1 2.36 -7.31 20.82
C MET A 1 2.29 -8.83 20.78
N VAL A 2 3.33 -9.59 21.17
CA VAL A 2 3.27 -11.06 21.22
C VAL A 2 2.34 -11.57 22.33
N GLU A 3 2.36 -10.96 23.53
CA GLU A 3 1.48 -11.33 24.63
C GLU A 3 0.00 -11.05 24.32
N SER A 4 -0.32 -9.89 23.73
CA SER A 4 -1.71 -9.55 23.33
C SER A 4 -2.26 -10.48 22.25
N PHE A 5 -1.40 -10.97 21.35
CA PHE A 5 -1.80 -11.94 20.33
C PHE A 5 -2.03 -13.34 20.92
N ALA A 6 -1.19 -13.76 21.87
CA ALA A 6 -1.35 -15.04 22.57
C ALA A 6 -2.66 -15.09 23.37
N TRP A 7 -2.99 -14.04 24.13
CA TRP A 7 -4.26 -13.96 24.87
C TRP A 7 -5.48 -13.99 23.94
N MET A 8 -5.45 -13.23 22.84
CA MET A 8 -6.51 -13.24 21.83
C MET A 8 -6.72 -14.63 21.19
N MET A 9 -5.62 -15.37 20.93
CA MET A 9 -5.69 -16.73 20.41
C MET A 9 -6.27 -17.71 21.44
N TRP A 10 -5.89 -17.59 22.71
CA TRP A 10 -6.44 -18.41 23.81
C TRP A 10 -7.93 -18.16 24.01
N ASP A 11 -8.38 -16.90 24.04
CA ASP A 11 -9.79 -16.54 24.17
C ASP A 11 -10.62 -17.09 22.98
N SER A 12 -10.06 -17.03 21.77
CA SER A 12 -10.68 -17.58 20.57
C SER A 12 -10.82 -19.11 20.62
N VAL A 13 -9.79 -19.83 21.08
CA VAL A 13 -9.82 -21.29 21.24
C VAL A 13 -10.84 -21.71 22.31
N ILE A 14 -10.93 -20.97 23.42
CA ILE A 14 -11.91 -21.24 24.48
C ILE A 14 -13.33 -21.04 23.96
N LEU A 15 -13.60 -19.93 23.26
CA LEU A 15 -14.91 -19.66 22.67
C LEU A 15 -15.30 -20.72 21.62
N MET A 16 -14.39 -21.10 20.74
CA MET A 16 -14.65 -22.17 19.76
C MET A 16 -14.92 -23.53 20.42
N SER A 17 -14.17 -23.86 21.48
CA SER A 17 -14.39 -25.09 22.24
C SER A 17 -15.76 -25.08 22.94
N ALA A 18 -16.18 -23.93 23.47
CA ALA A 18 -17.49 -23.75 24.09
C ALA A 18 -18.64 -23.97 23.08
N TRP A 19 -18.50 -23.49 21.84
CA TRP A 19 -19.44 -23.78 20.76
C TRP A 19 -19.46 -25.26 20.36
N GLY A 20 -18.29 -25.92 20.34
CA GLY A 20 -18.21 -27.36 20.10
C GLY A 20 -18.95 -28.17 21.17
N ILE A 21 -18.73 -27.85 22.45
CA ILE A 21 -19.44 -28.46 23.59
C ILE A 21 -20.94 -28.20 23.47
N TYR A 22 -21.34 -26.96 23.18
CA TYR A 22 -22.74 -26.61 23.00
C TYR A 22 -23.41 -27.39 21.87
N GLY A 23 -22.72 -27.57 20.73
CA GLY A 23 -23.21 -28.36 19.61
C GLY A 23 -23.49 -29.82 20.00
N VAL A 24 -22.58 -30.44 20.78
CA VAL A 24 -22.77 -31.80 21.31
C VAL A 24 -23.96 -31.87 22.26
N VAL A 25 -24.07 -30.91 23.19
CA VAL A 25 -25.19 -30.85 24.14
C VAL A 25 -26.52 -30.63 23.41
N LEU A 26 -26.55 -29.75 22.41
CA LEU A 26 -27.71 -29.50 21.58
C LEU A 26 -28.16 -30.78 20.87
N LEU A 27 -27.23 -31.52 20.28
CA LEU A 27 -27.52 -32.79 19.60
C LEU A 27 -28.09 -33.84 20.57
N MET A 28 -27.52 -33.96 21.77
CA MET A 28 -28.07 -34.83 22.82
C MET A 28 -29.48 -34.43 23.24
N LEU A 29 -29.76 -33.11 23.34
CA LEU A 29 -31.10 -32.62 23.68
C LEU A 29 -32.11 -32.87 22.57
N ILE A 30 -31.71 -32.75 21.30
CA ILE A 30 -32.56 -33.05 20.14
C ILE A 30 -32.92 -34.53 20.13
N VAL A 31 -31.94 -35.43 20.24
CA VAL A 31 -32.18 -36.88 20.26
C VAL A 31 -33.04 -37.25 21.48
N GLY A 32 -32.65 -36.77 22.67
CA GLY A 32 -33.37 -37.06 23.91
C GLY A 32 -34.79 -36.47 23.98
N ALA A 33 -35.12 -35.45 23.16
CA ALA A 33 -36.45 -34.86 23.12
C ALA A 33 -37.51 -35.80 22.51
N PHE A 34 -37.11 -36.79 21.71
CA PHE A 34 -38.02 -37.82 21.19
C PHE A 34 -38.43 -38.82 22.28
N ASP A 35 -37.50 -39.16 23.17
CA ASP A 35 -37.69 -40.24 24.15
C ASP A 35 -38.05 -39.73 25.55
N SER A 36 -37.86 -38.43 25.84
CA SER A 36 -38.07 -37.87 27.18
C SER A 36 -38.87 -36.57 27.18
N LEU A 37 -39.98 -36.55 27.93
CA LEU A 37 -40.76 -35.35 28.22
C LEU A 37 -39.92 -34.24 28.91
N ARG A 38 -38.83 -34.61 29.60
CA ARG A 38 -37.92 -33.66 30.24
C ARG A 38 -37.10 -32.91 29.20
N TYR A 39 -36.37 -33.64 28.36
CA TYR A 39 -35.56 -33.05 27.30
C TYR A 39 -36.42 -32.32 26.28
N ARG A 40 -37.61 -32.83 25.96
CA ARG A 40 -38.59 -32.15 25.10
C ARG A 40 -39.01 -30.79 25.66
N ARG A 41 -39.26 -30.69 26.97
CA ARG A 41 -39.61 -29.42 27.63
C ARG A 41 -38.46 -28.43 27.62
N VAL A 42 -37.24 -28.86 27.94
CA VAL A 42 -36.04 -28.00 27.90
C VAL A 42 -35.77 -27.51 26.48
N PHE A 43 -35.83 -28.42 25.51
CA PHE A 43 -35.62 -28.10 24.11
C PHE A 43 -36.64 -27.08 23.60
N LEU A 44 -37.94 -27.35 23.75
CA LEU A 44 -38.98 -26.49 23.19
C LEU A 44 -39.16 -25.15 23.92
N ARG A 45 -38.92 -25.09 25.23
CA ARG A 45 -39.20 -23.88 26.04
C ARG A 45 -37.98 -23.00 26.31
N VAL A 46 -36.77 -23.53 26.20
CA VAL A 46 -35.53 -22.78 26.48
C VAL A 46 -34.64 -22.75 25.24
N VAL A 47 -34.22 -23.92 24.75
CA VAL A 47 -33.23 -24.01 23.67
C VAL A 47 -33.75 -23.44 22.36
N LEU A 48 -34.91 -23.92 21.89
CA LEU A 48 -35.45 -23.55 20.59
C LEU A 48 -35.69 -22.03 20.48
N PRO A 49 -36.31 -21.33 21.45
CA PRO A 49 -36.42 -19.87 21.40
C PRO A 49 -35.07 -19.15 21.33
N GLN A 50 -34.09 -19.53 22.18
CA GLN A 50 -32.79 -18.87 22.25
C GLN A 50 -31.97 -19.10 20.97
N VAL A 51 -31.90 -20.35 20.50
CA VAL A 51 -31.24 -20.70 19.24
C VAL A 51 -31.90 -20.00 18.06
N SER A 52 -33.23 -19.87 18.04
CA SER A 52 -33.93 -19.16 16.96
C SER A 52 -33.51 -17.69 16.89
N VAL A 53 -33.41 -17.00 18.03
CA VAL A 53 -32.91 -15.60 18.08
C VAL A 53 -31.49 -15.51 17.52
N VAL A 54 -30.61 -16.41 17.95
CA VAL A 54 -29.21 -16.46 17.49
C VAL A 54 -29.12 -16.75 15.99
N CYS A 55 -29.90 -17.69 15.47
CA CYS A 55 -29.95 -18.02 14.05
C CYS A 55 -30.50 -16.85 13.20
N VAL A 56 -31.51 -16.12 13.69
CA VAL A 56 -32.04 -14.93 13.01
C VAL A 56 -30.99 -13.82 12.96
N LEU A 57 -30.31 -13.55 14.08
CA LEU A 57 -29.23 -12.56 14.12
C LEU A 57 -28.08 -12.96 13.20
N TRP A 58 -27.59 -14.20 13.32
CA TRP A 58 -26.52 -14.73 12.48
C TRP A 58 -26.88 -14.68 11.00
N GLY A 59 -28.07 -15.14 10.62
CA GLY A 59 -28.55 -15.09 9.25
C GLY A 59 -28.72 -13.66 8.73
N GLY A 60 -29.15 -12.73 9.58
CA GLY A 60 -29.25 -11.31 9.27
C GLY A 60 -27.89 -10.68 8.98
N LEU A 61 -26.93 -10.85 9.90
CA LEU A 61 -25.56 -10.34 9.77
C LEU A 61 -24.82 -10.98 8.60
N PHE A 62 -24.98 -12.29 8.39
CA PHE A 62 -24.42 -13.00 7.25
C PHE A 62 -24.98 -12.50 5.92
N ARG A 63 -26.29 -12.24 5.86
CA ARG A 63 -26.94 -11.73 4.65
C ARG A 63 -26.42 -10.36 4.22
N ILE A 64 -26.06 -9.51 5.18
CA ILE A 64 -25.50 -8.18 4.92
C ILE A 64 -23.97 -8.15 4.90
N ASP A 65 -23.33 -9.32 4.98
CA ASP A 65 -21.87 -9.46 5.01
C ASP A 65 -21.20 -8.62 6.11
N SER A 66 -21.85 -8.54 7.28
CA SER A 66 -21.37 -7.70 8.38
C SER A 66 -20.08 -8.25 8.98
N LYS A 67 -19.08 -7.39 9.13
CA LYS A 67 -17.81 -7.73 9.79
C LYS A 67 -18.00 -8.06 11.27
N ASP A 68 -19.07 -7.57 11.87
CA ASP A 68 -19.43 -7.82 13.26
C ASP A 68 -20.16 -9.16 13.46
N ILE A 69 -20.22 -10.04 12.45
CA ILE A 69 -20.77 -11.40 12.60
C ILE A 69 -20.13 -12.20 13.73
N TYR A 70 -18.89 -11.86 14.13
CA TYR A 70 -18.19 -12.52 15.22
C TYR A 70 -18.86 -12.33 16.59
N ILE A 71 -19.70 -11.29 16.78
CA ILE A 71 -20.41 -11.08 18.05
C ILE A 71 -21.32 -12.25 18.42
N VAL A 72 -21.79 -13.00 17.40
CA VAL A 72 -22.60 -14.20 17.59
C VAL A 72 -21.85 -15.21 18.44
N TYR A 73 -20.53 -15.31 18.30
CA TYR A 73 -19.73 -16.24 19.09
C TYR A 73 -19.78 -15.94 20.60
N LEU A 74 -19.97 -14.69 21.01
CA LEU A 74 -20.05 -14.29 22.42
C LEU A 74 -21.36 -14.69 23.08
N LEU A 75 -22.42 -14.93 22.31
CA LEU A 75 -23.73 -15.34 22.83
C LEU A 75 -23.69 -16.73 23.50
N ILE A 76 -22.63 -17.51 23.26
CA ILE A 76 -22.39 -18.79 23.93
C ILE A 76 -22.33 -18.65 25.46
N LEU A 77 -21.88 -17.49 25.95
CA LEU A 77 -21.79 -17.16 27.37
C LEU A 77 -23.17 -17.05 28.02
N GLY A 78 -24.21 -16.76 27.23
CA GLY A 78 -25.61 -16.79 27.68
C GLY A 78 -26.27 -18.15 27.44
N LEU A 79 -25.97 -18.79 26.31
CA LEU A 79 -26.58 -20.05 25.88
C LEU A 79 -26.18 -21.24 26.76
N LEU A 80 -24.89 -21.41 27.09
CA LEU A 80 -24.42 -22.55 27.89
C LEU A 80 -24.99 -22.55 29.32
N PRO A 81 -24.90 -21.46 30.11
CA PRO A 81 -25.49 -21.43 31.45
C PRO A 81 -27.01 -21.62 31.43
N SER A 82 -27.71 -21.08 30.42
CA SER A 82 -29.16 -21.25 30.24
C SER A 82 -29.55 -22.70 30.07
N ILE A 83 -28.83 -23.46 29.24
CA ILE A 83 -29.10 -24.89 29.06
C ILE A 83 -28.80 -25.67 30.34
N ILE A 84 -27.70 -25.36 31.03
CA ILE A 84 -27.34 -26.02 32.29
C ILE A 84 -28.47 -25.85 33.31
N ILE A 85 -28.91 -24.61 33.54
CA ILE A 85 -29.99 -24.30 34.49
C ILE A 85 -31.29 -25.02 34.09
N ALA A 86 -31.68 -24.96 32.82
CA ALA A 86 -32.90 -25.60 32.34
C ALA A 86 -32.87 -27.14 32.49
N VAL A 87 -31.73 -27.77 32.23
CA VAL A 87 -31.56 -29.21 32.42
C VAL A 87 -31.66 -29.56 33.90
N PHE A 88 -31.02 -28.83 34.81
CA PHE A 88 -31.09 -29.14 36.25
C PHE A 88 -32.48 -28.85 36.86
N SER A 89 -33.13 -27.75 36.50
CA SER A 89 -34.46 -27.36 37.01
C SER A 89 -35.62 -28.22 36.45
N SER A 90 -35.37 -29.05 35.44
CA SER A 90 -36.39 -29.92 34.82
C SER A 90 -36.56 -31.29 35.49
N ARG A 91 -35.78 -31.60 36.53
CA ARG A 91 -35.98 -32.79 37.38
C ARG A 91 -37.17 -32.59 38.31
N GLU A 92 -38.35 -33.12 37.92
CA GLU A 92 -39.57 -33.27 38.76
C GLU A 92 -39.79 -32.18 39.82
N SER A 93 -39.53 -30.93 39.44
CA SER A 93 -39.47 -29.81 40.34
C SER A 93 -40.59 -28.84 40.01
N PRO A 94 -41.35 -28.33 41.00
CA PRO A 94 -42.31 -27.25 40.78
C PRO A 94 -41.63 -25.97 40.27
N PHE A 95 -40.29 -25.88 40.37
CA PHE A 95 -39.49 -24.73 39.98
C PHE A 95 -39.09 -24.72 38.49
N PHE A 96 -39.60 -25.62 37.64
CA PHE A 96 -39.26 -25.63 36.20
C PHE A 96 -39.62 -24.30 35.49
N ILE A 97 -40.75 -23.68 35.84
CA ILE A 97 -41.15 -22.38 35.28
C ILE A 97 -40.15 -21.29 35.70
N LEU A 98 -39.77 -21.27 36.99
CA LEU A 98 -38.77 -20.33 37.50
C LEU A 98 -37.41 -20.54 36.82
N GLY A 99 -36.95 -21.78 36.65
CA GLY A 99 -35.72 -22.10 35.93
C GLY A 99 -35.76 -21.67 34.46
N THR A 100 -36.91 -21.79 33.80
CA THR A 100 -37.13 -21.30 32.43
C THR A 100 -37.00 -19.77 32.37
N ILE A 101 -37.61 -19.05 33.31
CA ILE A 101 -37.52 -17.59 33.41
C ILE A 101 -36.06 -17.16 33.62
N VAL A 102 -35.36 -17.76 34.59
CA VAL A 102 -33.95 -17.45 34.89
C VAL A 102 -33.06 -17.71 33.66
N SER A 103 -33.30 -18.80 32.94
CA SER A 103 -32.55 -19.13 31.71
C SER A 103 -32.73 -18.05 30.65
N HIS A 104 -33.96 -17.58 30.41
CA HIS A 104 -34.20 -16.49 29.45
C HIS A 104 -33.64 -15.15 29.94
N THR A 105 -33.71 -14.86 31.24
CA THR A 105 -33.12 -13.64 31.81
C THR A 105 -31.60 -13.59 31.62
N ILE A 106 -30.90 -14.70 31.85
CA ILE A 106 -29.44 -14.78 31.66
C ILE A 106 -29.09 -14.62 30.17
N PHE A 107 -29.79 -15.33 29.29
CA PHE A 107 -29.60 -15.19 27.85
C PHE A 107 -29.83 -13.76 27.38
N LEU A 108 -30.94 -13.13 27.80
CA LEU A 108 -31.27 -11.75 27.43
C LEU A 108 -30.27 -10.75 28.00
N PHE A 109 -29.79 -10.95 29.23
CA PHE A 109 -28.75 -10.11 29.82
C PHE A 109 -27.47 -10.14 28.98
N VAL A 110 -26.98 -11.34 28.63
CA VAL A 110 -25.80 -11.48 27.76
C VAL A 110 -26.07 -10.93 26.36
N PHE A 111 -27.24 -11.20 25.79
CA PHE A 111 -27.63 -10.69 24.48
C PHE A 111 -27.60 -9.16 24.45
N VAL A 112 -28.25 -8.49 25.41
CA VAL A 112 -28.25 -7.03 25.50
C VAL A 112 -26.84 -6.52 25.75
N TYR A 113 -26.07 -7.14 26.65
CA TYR A 113 -24.69 -6.73 26.93
C TYR A 113 -23.79 -6.79 25.69
N VAL A 114 -23.88 -7.86 24.90
CA VAL A 114 -23.12 -8.00 23.65
C VAL A 114 -23.60 -6.99 22.61
N MET A 115 -24.91 -6.74 22.54
CA MET A 115 -25.51 -5.81 21.58
C MET A 115 -25.37 -4.32 21.97
N ASP A 116 -25.09 -4.02 23.24
CA ASP A 116 -24.87 -2.65 23.75
C ASP A 116 -23.42 -2.17 23.55
N GLY A 117 -22.65 -2.87 22.70
CA GLY A 117 -21.31 -2.48 22.33
C GLY A 117 -21.26 -1.04 21.79
N PRO A 118 -20.32 -0.19 22.25
CA PRO A 118 -20.20 1.16 21.72
C PRO A 118 -19.98 1.10 20.21
N ARG A 119 -20.91 1.71 19.45
CA ARG A 119 -20.91 1.80 17.97
C ARG A 119 -21.28 0.52 17.20
N LEU A 120 -21.63 -0.59 17.87
CA LEU A 120 -22.04 -1.82 17.16
C LEU A 120 -23.26 -1.59 16.27
N TRP A 121 -24.31 -0.95 16.80
CA TRP A 121 -25.50 -0.60 16.02
C TRP A 121 -25.22 0.37 14.87
N HIS A 122 -24.19 1.21 15.02
CA HIS A 122 -23.77 2.12 13.96
C HIS A 122 -23.11 1.34 12.82
N HIS A 123 -22.15 0.45 13.11
CA HIS A 123 -21.52 -0.39 12.09
C HIS A 123 -22.51 -1.33 11.39
N ILE A 124 -23.39 -2.00 12.15
CA ILE A 124 -24.46 -2.84 11.56
C ILE A 124 -25.38 -1.99 10.68
N GLY A 125 -25.66 -0.74 11.07
CA GLY A 125 -26.39 0.22 10.25
C GLY A 125 -25.68 0.55 8.95
N GLU A 126 -24.38 0.83 9.00
CA GLU A 126 -23.54 1.05 7.81
C GLU A 126 -23.53 -0.18 6.89
N ASP A 127 -23.30 -1.38 7.44
CA ASP A 127 -23.30 -2.65 6.68
C ASP A 127 -24.66 -2.89 6.00
N TRP A 128 -25.75 -2.60 6.71
CA TRP A 128 -27.11 -2.72 6.17
C TRP A 128 -27.36 -1.76 5.02
N ASP A 129 -26.88 -0.53 5.12
CA ASP A 129 -27.00 0.45 4.05
C ASP A 129 -26.11 0.09 2.86
N ASN A 130 -24.88 -0.35 3.08
CA ASN A 130 -24.00 -0.85 2.02
C ASN A 130 -24.64 -2.05 1.30
N TYR A 131 -25.21 -3.00 2.05
CA TYR A 131 -25.97 -4.12 1.48
C TYR A 131 -27.13 -3.65 0.59
N LYS A 132 -27.90 -2.64 1.03
CA LYS A 132 -28.98 -2.07 0.21
C LYS A 132 -28.46 -1.44 -1.08
N ILE A 133 -27.37 -0.67 -1.01
CA ILE A 133 -26.75 -0.04 -2.19
C ILE A 133 -26.25 -1.11 -3.16
N THR A 134 -25.54 -2.13 -2.67
CA THR A 134 -25.05 -3.24 -3.50
C THR A 134 -26.19 -3.99 -4.16
N ARG A 135 -27.28 -4.28 -3.43
CA ARG A 135 -28.48 -4.90 -4.00
C ARG A 135 -29.18 -4.01 -5.02
N LEU A 136 -29.17 -2.70 -4.81
CA LEU A 136 -29.74 -1.74 -5.76
C LEU A 136 -28.91 -1.71 -7.05
N PHE A 137 -27.58 -1.66 -6.93
CA PHE A 137 -26.65 -1.73 -8.04
C PHE A 137 -26.84 -3.02 -8.87
N GLU A 138 -26.85 -4.19 -8.23
CA GLU A 138 -27.03 -5.47 -8.94
C GLU A 138 -28.36 -5.56 -9.68
N ARG A 139 -29.44 -4.99 -9.14
CA ARG A 139 -30.72 -4.90 -9.86
C ARG A 139 -30.66 -3.90 -11.01
N ALA A 140 -30.02 -2.75 -10.79
CA ALA A 140 -29.89 -1.69 -11.78
C ALA A 140 -29.06 -2.09 -13.01
N LYS A 141 -28.16 -3.08 -12.88
CA LYS A 141 -27.46 -3.70 -14.02
C LYS A 141 -28.43 -4.37 -15.00
N GLY A 142 -29.52 -4.97 -14.50
CA GLY A 142 -30.55 -5.61 -15.33
C GLY A 142 -31.62 -4.63 -15.80
N ASP A 143 -32.04 -3.71 -14.92
CA ASP A 143 -33.07 -2.72 -15.22
C ASP A 143 -32.81 -1.39 -14.49
N VAL A 144 -32.43 -0.37 -15.25
CA VAL A 144 -32.15 0.98 -14.74
C VAL A 144 -33.39 1.65 -14.13
N GLN A 145 -34.61 1.19 -14.45
CA GLN A 145 -35.84 1.79 -13.92
C GLN A 145 -36.01 1.57 -12.42
N VAL A 146 -35.34 0.57 -11.84
CA VAL A 146 -35.30 0.35 -10.37
C VAL A 146 -34.70 1.56 -9.63
N LEU A 147 -33.97 2.44 -10.33
CA LEU A 147 -33.37 3.65 -9.78
C LEU A 147 -34.28 4.88 -9.79
N GLN A 148 -35.50 4.82 -10.35
CA GLN A 148 -36.38 5.99 -10.45
C GLN A 148 -36.73 6.62 -9.10
N ASP A 149 -36.97 5.78 -8.09
CA ASP A 149 -37.37 6.21 -6.74
C ASP A 149 -36.19 6.24 -5.76
N ALA A 150 -34.96 6.04 -6.25
CA ALA A 150 -33.78 6.04 -5.40
C ALA A 150 -33.42 7.45 -4.94
N SER A 151 -33.01 7.58 -3.67
CA SER A 151 -32.56 8.87 -3.14
C SER A 151 -31.26 9.32 -3.81
N CYS A 152 -30.95 10.62 -3.73
CA CYS A 152 -29.70 11.18 -4.25
C CYS A 152 -28.48 10.39 -3.76
N TYR A 153 -28.40 10.10 -2.45
CA TYR A 153 -27.29 9.36 -1.87
C TYR A 153 -27.22 7.94 -2.44
N GLN A 154 -28.36 7.25 -2.58
CA GLN A 154 -28.37 5.91 -3.17
C GLN A 154 -27.85 5.92 -4.61
N LEU A 155 -28.27 6.89 -5.42
CA LEU A 155 -27.81 7.04 -6.79
C LEU A 155 -26.31 7.35 -6.86
N ALA A 156 -25.80 8.25 -6.01
CA ALA A 156 -24.38 8.59 -5.96
C ALA A 156 -23.52 7.40 -5.50
N SER A 157 -23.96 6.64 -4.49
CA SER A 157 -23.27 5.43 -4.03
C SER A 157 -23.31 4.30 -5.06
N VAL A 158 -24.43 4.15 -5.79
CA VAL A 158 -24.52 3.22 -6.93
C VAL A 158 -23.55 3.63 -8.04
N LEU A 159 -23.34 4.93 -8.30
CA LEU A 159 -22.34 5.39 -9.26
C LEU A 159 -20.90 5.05 -8.82
N THR A 160 -20.61 5.13 -7.52
CA THR A 160 -19.31 4.72 -6.97
C THR A 160 -19.10 3.21 -7.13
N LEU A 161 -20.09 2.37 -6.83
CA LEU A 161 -20.01 0.92 -7.08
C LEU A 161 -19.86 0.61 -8.57
N ALA A 162 -20.66 1.27 -9.42
CA ALA A 162 -20.58 1.12 -10.87
C ALA A 162 -19.17 1.43 -11.40
N ALA A 163 -18.44 2.33 -10.74
CA ALA A 163 -17.08 2.68 -11.11
C ALA A 163 -16.04 1.62 -10.72
N GLU A 164 -16.31 0.84 -9.66
CA GLU A 164 -15.48 -0.27 -9.22
C GLU A 164 -15.60 -1.49 -10.14
N HIS A 165 -16.81 -1.77 -10.62
CA HIS A 165 -17.11 -2.97 -11.41
C HIS A 165 -16.83 -2.78 -12.91
N ARG A 166 -16.04 -3.68 -13.50
CA ARG A 166 -15.65 -3.64 -14.93
C ARG A 166 -16.78 -4.06 -15.87
N ASP A 167 -17.73 -4.84 -15.37
CA ASP A 167 -18.89 -5.36 -16.10
C ASP A 167 -20.12 -4.45 -16.00
N THR A 168 -19.94 -3.22 -15.49
CA THR A 168 -21.01 -2.22 -15.42
C THR A 168 -21.56 -1.88 -16.81
N PRO A 169 -22.87 -2.04 -17.04
CA PRO A 169 -23.50 -1.70 -18.31
C PRO A 169 -23.46 -0.19 -18.63
N GLU A 170 -23.20 0.16 -19.89
CA GLU A 170 -23.11 1.56 -20.31
C GLU A 170 -24.44 2.31 -20.16
N ASN A 171 -25.58 1.65 -20.35
CA ASN A 171 -26.90 2.25 -20.13
C ASN A 171 -27.10 2.71 -18.68
N LEU A 172 -26.61 1.93 -17.70
CA LEU A 172 -26.63 2.29 -16.28
C LEU A 172 -25.76 3.53 -16.02
N LEU A 173 -24.55 3.58 -16.58
CA LEU A 173 -23.67 4.75 -16.46
C LEU A 173 -24.29 5.99 -17.09
N ARG A 174 -24.88 5.86 -18.29
CA ARG A 174 -25.59 6.97 -18.96
C ARG A 174 -26.81 7.43 -18.16
N TYR A 175 -27.53 6.51 -17.52
CA TYR A 175 -28.65 6.86 -16.66
C TYR A 175 -28.15 7.69 -15.47
N LEU A 176 -27.19 7.18 -14.71
CA LEU A 176 -26.63 7.83 -13.52
C LEU A 176 -25.98 9.18 -13.86
N ALA A 177 -25.24 9.27 -14.97
CA ALA A 177 -24.58 10.50 -15.40
C ALA A 177 -25.55 11.59 -15.91
N LYS A 178 -26.79 11.23 -16.27
CA LYS A 178 -27.82 12.19 -16.70
C LYS A 178 -28.59 12.79 -15.53
N ILE A 179 -28.55 12.16 -14.36
CA ILE A 179 -29.28 12.63 -13.18
C ILE A 179 -28.62 13.93 -12.70
N ARG A 180 -29.41 15.00 -12.66
CA ARG A 180 -28.93 16.32 -12.24
C ARG A 180 -28.48 16.26 -10.78
N GLY A 181 -27.26 16.76 -10.52
CA GLY A 181 -26.70 16.89 -9.17
C GLY A 181 -25.66 15.83 -8.79
N ILE A 182 -25.55 14.73 -9.53
CA ILE A 182 -24.57 13.67 -9.23
C ILE A 182 -23.41 13.76 -10.23
N SER A 183 -22.22 14.04 -9.72
CA SER A 183 -21.00 14.15 -10.53
C SER A 183 -20.05 12.99 -10.23
N PRO A 184 -19.43 12.35 -11.25
CA PRO A 184 -18.40 11.33 -11.01
C PRO A 184 -17.14 11.89 -10.34
N PHE A 185 -16.98 13.22 -10.31
CA PHE A 185 -15.83 13.91 -9.71
C PHE A 185 -16.12 14.44 -8.29
N LEU A 186 -17.32 14.21 -7.77
CA LEU A 186 -17.70 14.55 -6.40
C LEU A 186 -18.00 13.28 -5.62
N THR A 187 -17.79 13.32 -4.30
CA THR A 187 -18.23 12.24 -3.41
C THR A 187 -19.76 12.27 -3.29
N ALA A 188 -20.33 11.18 -2.75
CA ALA A 188 -21.76 11.12 -2.51
C ALA A 188 -22.23 12.24 -1.56
N ALA A 189 -21.45 12.54 -0.51
CA ALA A 189 -21.76 13.60 0.45
C ALA A 189 -21.76 15.01 -0.18
N GLU A 190 -20.84 15.27 -1.12
CA GLU A 190 -20.76 16.56 -1.81
C GLU A 190 -21.85 16.73 -2.87
N SER A 191 -22.23 15.63 -3.52
CA SER A 191 -23.33 15.62 -4.49
C SER A 191 -24.69 15.73 -3.80
N CYS A 192 -24.80 15.21 -2.58
CA CYS A 192 -26.05 15.07 -1.83
C CYS A 192 -25.91 15.62 -0.40
N PRO A 193 -25.91 16.96 -0.21
CA PRO A 193 -25.69 17.61 1.09
C PRO A 193 -26.79 17.33 2.14
N GLU A 194 -27.94 16.80 1.71
CA GLU A 194 -29.04 16.37 2.58
C GLU A 194 -28.75 15.01 3.26
N ALA A 195 -27.72 14.28 2.84
CA ALA A 195 -27.35 12.99 3.41
C ALA A 195 -26.45 13.18 4.65
N ALA A 196 -26.94 12.72 5.80
CA ALA A 196 -26.18 12.74 7.05
C ALA A 196 -25.15 11.59 7.08
N ILE A 197 -23.89 11.97 7.27
CA ILE A 197 -22.69 11.15 7.53
C ILE A 197 -22.28 10.23 6.36
N PRO A 198 -21.13 10.49 5.69
CA PRO A 198 -20.63 9.60 4.66
C PRO A 198 -20.21 8.23 5.26
N ASN A 199 -20.74 7.14 4.72
CA ASN A 199 -20.23 5.79 5.02
C ASN A 199 -18.77 5.71 4.56
N ALA A 200 -17.91 5.07 5.36
CA ALA A 200 -16.49 4.94 5.06
C ALA A 200 -16.19 4.25 3.71
N GLU A 201 -17.10 3.42 3.21
CA GLU A 201 -16.96 2.72 1.92
C GLU A 201 -17.08 3.65 0.70
N PHE A 202 -17.75 4.80 0.82
CA PHE A 202 -18.01 5.73 -0.29
C PHE A 202 -17.27 7.07 -0.13
N LEU A 203 -16.11 7.05 0.52
CA LEU A 203 -15.28 8.24 0.76
C LEU A 203 -14.61 8.80 -0.50
N TYR A 204 -14.42 7.97 -1.52
CA TYR A 204 -13.80 8.37 -2.77
C TYR A 204 -14.84 8.77 -3.80
N THR A 205 -14.46 9.68 -4.70
CA THR A 205 -15.29 10.00 -5.87
C THR A 205 -15.37 8.78 -6.78
N PRO A 206 -16.47 8.59 -7.55
CA PRO A 206 -16.56 7.51 -8.54
C PRO A 206 -15.36 7.47 -9.48
N PHE A 207 -14.85 8.63 -9.91
CA PHE A 207 -13.67 8.73 -10.75
C PHE A 207 -12.40 8.18 -10.07
N VAL A 208 -12.14 8.55 -8.80
CA VAL A 208 -11.01 8.01 -8.04
C VAL A 208 -11.15 6.51 -7.80
N THR A 209 -12.36 6.01 -7.52
CA THR A 209 -12.64 4.58 -7.41
C THR A 209 -12.27 3.84 -8.70
N ALA A 210 -12.69 4.35 -9.87
CA ALA A 210 -12.34 3.75 -11.17
C ALA A 210 -10.82 3.72 -11.41
N LEU A 211 -10.11 4.78 -11.02
CA LEU A 211 -8.64 4.85 -11.14
C LEU A 211 -7.95 3.77 -10.29
N ARG A 212 -8.35 3.63 -9.02
CA ARG A 212 -7.76 2.64 -8.10
C ARG A 212 -8.01 1.20 -8.58
N GLN A 213 -9.16 0.96 -9.21
CA GLN A 213 -9.50 -0.34 -9.80
C GLN A 213 -8.93 -0.56 -11.21
N HIS A 214 -8.20 0.44 -11.76
CA HIS A 214 -7.66 0.40 -13.12
C HIS A 214 -8.74 0.06 -14.15
N ASN A 215 -9.94 0.63 -13.97
CA ASN A 215 -11.13 0.34 -14.76
C ASN A 215 -11.20 1.27 -15.98
N VAL A 216 -10.39 0.96 -17.00
CA VAL A 216 -10.23 1.80 -18.20
C VAL A 216 -11.55 2.20 -18.87
N PRO A 217 -12.53 1.29 -19.09
CA PRO A 217 -13.82 1.65 -19.69
C PRO A 217 -14.56 2.75 -18.93
N ILE A 218 -14.60 2.66 -17.61
CA ILE A 218 -15.27 3.66 -16.76
C ILE A 218 -14.50 4.98 -16.76
N VAL A 219 -13.18 4.93 -16.60
CA VAL A 219 -12.35 6.14 -16.65
C VAL A 219 -12.57 6.86 -17.98
N ARG A 220 -12.55 6.12 -19.10
CA ARG A 220 -12.87 6.65 -20.44
C ARG A 220 -14.25 7.28 -20.50
N PHE A 221 -15.26 6.63 -19.95
CA PHE A 221 -16.63 7.16 -19.93
C PHE A 221 -16.71 8.48 -19.16
N PHE A 222 -16.18 8.55 -17.93
CA PHE A 222 -16.18 9.77 -17.13
C PHE A 222 -15.32 10.87 -17.74
N SER A 223 -14.17 10.54 -18.33
CA SER A 223 -13.29 11.52 -18.98
C SER A 223 -13.94 12.25 -20.14
N GLN A 224 -15.02 11.74 -20.75
CA GLN A 224 -15.78 12.50 -21.76
C GLN A 224 -16.34 13.81 -21.20
N GLN A 225 -16.65 13.88 -19.89
CA GLN A 225 -17.14 15.08 -19.22
C GLN A 225 -16.04 16.12 -18.93
N LEU A 226 -14.78 15.79 -19.24
CA LEU A 226 -13.62 16.68 -19.12
C LEU A 226 -13.22 17.31 -20.45
N VAL A 227 -13.83 16.91 -21.57
CA VAL A 227 -13.43 17.33 -22.92
C VAL A 227 -14.12 18.65 -23.33
N GLY A 228 -13.36 19.51 -24.00
CA GLY A 228 -13.86 20.76 -24.59
C GLY A 228 -13.84 21.96 -23.65
N GLU A 229 -14.38 23.08 -24.12
CA GLU A 229 -14.24 24.40 -23.47
C GLU A 229 -15.52 24.91 -22.80
N THR A 230 -16.50 24.02 -22.57
CA THR A 230 -17.72 24.39 -21.84
C THR A 230 -17.42 24.73 -20.39
N SER A 231 -18.23 25.58 -19.77
CA SER A 231 -18.06 25.93 -18.35
C SER A 231 -18.10 24.70 -17.44
N SER A 232 -18.94 23.71 -17.76
CA SER A 232 -19.03 22.44 -17.02
C SER A 232 -17.77 21.58 -17.18
N ALA A 233 -17.21 21.48 -18.40
CA ALA A 233 -15.98 20.72 -18.61
C ALA A 233 -14.79 21.37 -17.88
N ARG A 234 -14.67 22.70 -17.94
CA ARG A 234 -13.66 23.45 -17.18
C ARG A 234 -13.80 23.27 -15.67
N GLU A 235 -15.02 23.31 -15.15
CA GLU A 235 -15.26 23.09 -13.72
C GLU A 235 -14.91 21.66 -13.30
N ASN A 236 -15.29 20.65 -14.08
CA ASN A 236 -14.91 19.27 -13.81
C ASN A 236 -13.37 19.09 -13.81
N ARG A 237 -12.67 19.70 -14.78
CA ARG A 237 -11.19 19.72 -14.79
C ARG A 237 -10.62 20.38 -13.53
N ASN A 238 -11.18 21.50 -13.08
CA ASN A 238 -10.77 22.16 -11.85
C ASN A 238 -10.99 21.28 -10.61
N ILE A 239 -12.13 20.59 -10.52
CA ILE A 239 -12.44 19.66 -9.43
C ILE A 239 -11.40 18.53 -9.40
N VAL A 240 -11.16 17.89 -10.56
CA VAL A 240 -10.19 16.79 -10.69
C VAL A 240 -8.79 17.26 -10.29
N ALA A 241 -8.34 18.41 -10.78
CA ALA A 241 -7.00 18.94 -10.48
C ALA A 241 -6.80 19.29 -8.99
N ARG A 242 -7.86 19.74 -8.29
CA ARG A 242 -7.78 20.20 -6.89
C ARG A 242 -7.90 19.10 -5.84
N LYS A 243 -8.69 18.06 -6.10
CA LYS A 243 -8.99 17.04 -5.07
C LYS A 243 -7.88 16.03 -4.91
N GLU A 244 -7.46 15.44 -6.01
CA GLU A 244 -6.32 14.52 -6.05
C GLU A 244 -5.92 14.37 -7.52
N ASN A 245 -4.66 14.64 -7.83
CA ASN A 245 -4.18 14.47 -9.19
C ASN A 245 -4.29 12.97 -9.58
N PRO A 246 -5.07 12.62 -10.62
CA PRO A 246 -5.29 11.24 -11.03
C PRO A 246 -4.02 10.44 -11.29
N LEU A 247 -2.97 11.08 -11.80
CA LEU A 247 -1.70 10.43 -12.05
C LEU A 247 -1.00 10.08 -10.73
N LEU A 248 -1.10 10.92 -9.70
CA LEU A 248 -0.58 10.56 -8.37
C LEU A 248 -1.30 9.32 -7.82
N THR A 249 -2.63 9.27 -7.92
CA THR A 249 -3.42 8.10 -7.48
C THR A 249 -2.97 6.82 -8.19
N LEU A 250 -2.67 6.88 -9.49
CA LEU A 250 -2.23 5.74 -10.28
C LEU A 250 -0.81 5.26 -9.93
N TYR A 251 0.12 6.18 -9.68
CA TYR A 251 1.54 5.85 -9.52
C TYR A 251 2.02 5.73 -8.07
N LYS A 252 1.19 6.10 -7.09
CA LYS A 252 1.54 6.03 -5.66
C LYS A 252 1.83 4.62 -5.13
N SER A 253 1.27 3.58 -5.75
CA SER A 253 1.55 2.19 -5.38
C SER A 253 2.75 1.64 -6.14
N ASN A 254 3.71 1.07 -5.41
CA ASN A 254 4.90 0.42 -5.98
C ASN A 254 4.69 -1.06 -6.33
N TYR A 255 3.57 -1.66 -5.92
CA TYR A 255 3.26 -3.08 -6.14
C TYR A 255 2.08 -3.21 -7.10
N ILE A 256 2.38 -3.50 -8.36
CA ILE A 256 1.39 -3.69 -9.41
C ILE A 256 1.83 -4.82 -10.35
N SER A 257 0.89 -5.63 -10.82
CA SER A 257 1.19 -6.66 -11.82
C SER A 257 1.41 -6.02 -13.19
N GLN A 258 2.21 -6.66 -14.05
CA GLN A 258 2.48 -6.18 -15.41
C GLN A 258 1.19 -5.91 -16.22
N TYR A 259 0.15 -6.73 -16.03
CA TYR A 259 -1.15 -6.52 -16.68
C TYR A 259 -1.83 -5.21 -16.25
N ARG A 260 -1.72 -4.84 -14.96
CA ARG A 260 -2.29 -3.59 -14.47
C ARG A 260 -1.44 -2.37 -14.88
N GLU A 261 -0.15 -2.56 -15.16
CA GLU A 261 0.73 -1.51 -15.70
C GLU A 261 0.25 -1.00 -17.07
N GLN A 262 -0.21 -1.91 -17.95
CA GLN A 262 -0.74 -1.53 -19.26
C GLN A 262 -1.96 -0.61 -19.13
N TYR A 263 -2.89 -0.94 -18.22
CA TYR A 263 -4.05 -0.09 -17.95
C TYR A 263 -3.68 1.25 -17.33
N ARG A 264 -2.68 1.27 -16.45
CA ARG A 264 -2.14 2.49 -15.87
C ARG A 264 -1.62 3.44 -16.94
N LEU A 265 -0.86 2.92 -17.90
CA LEU A 265 -0.35 3.69 -19.04
C LEU A 265 -1.49 4.17 -19.94
N GLU A 266 -2.43 3.30 -20.29
CA GLU A 266 -3.59 3.65 -21.14
C GLU A 266 -4.43 4.78 -20.53
N ILE A 267 -4.71 4.69 -19.21
CA ILE A 267 -5.40 5.76 -18.48
C ILE A 267 -4.58 7.04 -18.49
N SER A 268 -3.26 6.96 -18.24
CA SER A 268 -2.39 8.13 -18.23
C SER A 268 -2.38 8.83 -19.59
N GLN A 269 -2.34 8.07 -20.68
CA GLN A 269 -2.43 8.58 -22.05
C GLN A 269 -3.76 9.28 -22.31
N LEU A 270 -4.87 8.63 -21.94
CA LEU A 270 -6.21 9.21 -22.05
C LEU A 270 -6.29 10.56 -21.32
N LEU A 271 -5.87 10.60 -20.05
CA LEU A 271 -6.00 11.80 -19.22
C LEU A 271 -5.08 12.92 -19.68
N LEU A 272 -3.82 12.62 -20.01
CA LEU A 272 -2.87 13.64 -20.47
C LEU A 272 -3.19 14.23 -21.84
N ASN A 273 -3.99 13.54 -22.65
CA ASN A 273 -4.50 14.10 -23.90
C ASN A 273 -5.65 15.11 -23.66
N ILE A 274 -6.30 15.07 -22.50
CA ILE A 274 -7.43 15.94 -22.14
C ILE A 274 -6.98 17.07 -21.19
N MET A 275 -6.13 16.72 -20.22
CA MET A 275 -5.62 17.57 -19.14
C MET A 275 -4.09 17.41 -19.03
N PRO A 276 -3.31 17.99 -19.96
CA PRO A 276 -1.85 17.90 -19.91
C PRO A 276 -1.24 18.48 -18.63
N GLU A 277 -1.93 19.44 -17.98
CA GLU A 277 -1.54 20.07 -16.72
C GLU A 277 -1.48 19.10 -15.52
N LEU A 278 -2.04 17.89 -15.66
CA LEU A 278 -1.90 16.85 -14.65
C LEU A 278 -0.45 16.35 -14.54
N LEU A 279 0.38 16.51 -15.56
CA LEU A 279 1.80 16.16 -15.47
C LEU A 279 2.58 17.26 -14.76
N ASN A 280 2.84 17.06 -13.47
CA ASN A 280 3.64 17.97 -12.64
C ASN A 280 4.81 17.23 -11.94
N ASP A 281 5.71 17.98 -11.30
CA ASP A 281 6.90 17.40 -10.65
C ASP A 281 6.58 16.34 -9.59
N ALA A 282 5.44 16.44 -8.89
CA ALA A 282 5.04 15.42 -7.91
C ALA A 282 4.73 14.06 -8.58
N VAL A 283 4.17 14.08 -9.79
CA VAL A 283 3.90 12.84 -10.56
C VAL A 283 5.19 12.15 -10.96
N TYR A 284 6.24 12.92 -11.28
CA TYR A 284 7.55 12.40 -11.67
C TYR A 284 8.28 11.64 -10.55
N ILE A 285 7.98 11.93 -9.29
CA ILE A 285 8.65 11.28 -8.13
C ILE A 285 8.55 9.75 -8.24
N TYR A 286 7.37 9.22 -8.54
CA TYR A 286 7.12 7.79 -8.55
C TYR A 286 7.86 7.03 -9.66
N PRO A 287 7.75 7.38 -10.95
CA PRO A 287 8.49 6.68 -12.00
C PRO A 287 10.01 6.83 -11.86
N ILE A 288 10.50 7.94 -11.29
CA ILE A 288 11.93 8.11 -10.97
C ILE A 288 12.36 7.15 -9.86
N ILE A 289 11.63 7.07 -8.74
CA ILE A 289 11.92 6.12 -7.66
C ILE A 289 11.86 4.67 -8.17
N GLN A 290 10.87 4.35 -8.99
CA GLN A 290 10.67 3.02 -9.57
C GLN A 290 11.65 2.69 -10.70
N ARG A 291 12.50 3.64 -11.13
CA ARG A 291 13.43 3.51 -12.26
C ARG A 291 12.73 3.08 -13.56
N ASN A 292 11.50 3.53 -13.76
CA ASN A 292 10.70 3.19 -14.95
C ASN A 292 11.06 4.14 -16.11
N THR A 293 12.14 3.81 -16.82
CA THR A 293 12.66 4.63 -17.94
C THR A 293 11.65 4.86 -19.04
N GLU A 294 10.84 3.85 -19.40
CA GLU A 294 9.83 3.97 -20.47
C GLU A 294 8.78 5.03 -20.12
N LEU A 295 8.30 5.01 -18.88
CA LEU A 295 7.31 5.97 -18.40
C LEU A 295 7.90 7.38 -18.25
N VAL A 296 9.13 7.49 -17.74
CA VAL A 296 9.85 8.77 -17.69
C VAL A 296 10.03 9.35 -19.10
N ALA A 297 10.35 8.50 -20.09
CA ALA A 297 10.50 8.92 -21.48
C ALA A 297 9.18 9.44 -22.05
N TYR A 298 8.09 8.71 -21.80
CA TYR A 298 6.74 9.10 -22.22
C TYR A 298 6.32 10.45 -21.60
N PHE A 299 6.51 10.62 -20.29
CA PHE A 299 6.20 11.89 -19.62
C PHE A 299 7.08 13.03 -20.13
N TRP A 300 8.38 12.80 -20.29
CA TRP A 300 9.33 13.81 -20.79
C TRP A 300 8.91 14.37 -22.15
N GLN A 301 8.41 13.52 -23.06
CA GLN A 301 7.92 13.97 -24.37
C GLN A 301 6.71 14.89 -24.28
N LYS A 302 5.90 14.78 -23.23
CA LYS A 302 4.72 15.63 -23.00
C LYS A 302 5.11 16.95 -22.34
N HIS A 303 5.78 16.88 -21.19
CA HIS A 303 6.27 18.05 -20.48
C HIS A 303 7.37 17.66 -19.48
N PRO A 304 8.64 18.07 -19.69
CA PRO A 304 9.72 17.77 -18.74
C PRO A 304 9.48 18.35 -17.34
N PRO A 305 10.09 17.78 -16.28
CA PRO A 305 10.00 18.33 -14.92
C PRO A 305 10.49 19.78 -14.86
N THR A 306 9.85 20.59 -14.00
CA THR A 306 10.21 22.00 -13.80
C THR A 306 11.20 22.19 -12.65
N ILE A 307 11.13 21.32 -11.62
CA ILE A 307 12.06 21.31 -10.50
C ILE A 307 13.42 20.80 -10.98
N PRO A 308 14.52 21.56 -10.83
CA PRO A 308 15.84 21.20 -11.37
C PRO A 308 16.30 19.79 -11.00
N LEU A 309 16.18 19.40 -9.72
CA LEU A 309 16.59 18.07 -9.27
C LEU A 309 15.82 16.95 -9.98
N ARG A 310 14.50 17.09 -10.15
CA ARG A 310 13.67 16.09 -10.84
C ARG A 310 13.98 16.01 -12.32
N ARG A 311 14.24 17.15 -12.94
CA ARG A 311 14.66 17.21 -14.33
C ARG A 311 15.97 16.46 -14.54
N LEU A 312 16.96 16.67 -13.66
CA LEU A 312 18.25 15.98 -13.72
C LEU A 312 18.12 14.47 -13.49
N GLU A 313 17.37 14.03 -12.48
CA GLU A 313 17.11 12.60 -12.25
C GLU A 313 16.43 11.94 -13.46
N ALA A 314 15.48 12.62 -14.09
CA ALA A 314 14.86 12.14 -15.33
C ALA A 314 15.89 12.08 -16.48
N MET A 315 16.77 13.08 -16.62
CA MET A 315 17.86 13.07 -17.61
C MET A 315 18.82 11.89 -17.40
N VAL A 316 19.10 11.50 -16.15
CA VAL A 316 19.91 10.31 -15.83
C VAL A 316 19.28 9.06 -16.43
N LEU A 317 17.99 8.82 -16.14
CA LEU A 317 17.28 7.64 -16.64
C LEU A 317 17.15 7.63 -18.17
N LEU A 318 17.09 8.81 -18.80
CA LEU A 318 16.98 8.98 -20.24
C LEU A 318 18.33 9.08 -20.97
N ALA A 319 19.45 8.85 -20.28
CA ALA A 319 20.80 8.96 -20.84
C ALA A 319 21.09 10.30 -21.53
N LYS A 320 20.57 11.41 -20.98
CA LYS A 320 20.78 12.77 -21.52
C LYS A 320 22.04 13.41 -20.94
N THR A 321 23.21 12.87 -21.31
CA THR A 321 24.51 13.22 -20.71
C THR A 321 24.91 14.68 -20.88
N GLU A 322 25.00 15.19 -22.12
CA GLU A 322 25.45 16.57 -22.38
C GLU A 322 24.67 17.66 -21.61
N PRO A 323 23.31 17.70 -21.66
CA PRO A 323 22.57 18.72 -20.92
C PRO A 323 22.67 18.53 -19.40
N LEU A 324 22.73 17.28 -18.92
CA LEU A 324 22.92 17.00 -17.49
C LEU A 324 24.25 17.56 -16.99
N ILE A 325 25.35 17.28 -17.71
CA ILE A 325 26.69 17.74 -17.33
C ILE A 325 26.78 19.26 -17.41
N SER A 326 26.15 19.88 -18.43
CA SER A 326 26.06 21.33 -18.52
C SER A 326 25.38 21.93 -17.30
N GLU A 327 24.20 21.45 -16.91
CA GLU A 327 23.47 21.98 -15.74
C GLU A 327 24.22 21.76 -14.42
N VAL A 328 24.80 20.58 -14.22
CA VAL A 328 25.59 20.26 -13.02
C VAL A 328 26.85 21.12 -12.93
N THR A 329 27.50 21.43 -14.05
CA THR A 329 28.69 22.30 -14.06
C THR A 329 28.35 23.73 -13.64
N HIS A 330 27.15 24.23 -14.00
CA HIS A 330 26.69 25.55 -13.58
C HIS A 330 26.24 25.58 -12.11
N ASN A 331 25.74 24.46 -11.57
CA ASN A 331 25.29 24.36 -10.18
C ASN A 331 25.70 23.02 -9.54
N PRO A 332 26.96 22.86 -9.12
CA PRO A 332 27.49 21.59 -8.62
C PRO A 332 26.88 21.13 -7.30
N GLU A 333 26.41 22.06 -6.46
CA GLU A 333 25.81 21.78 -5.15
C GLU A 333 24.57 20.86 -5.22
N ILE A 334 23.88 20.83 -6.38
CA ILE A 334 22.72 19.97 -6.58
C ILE A 334 23.04 18.48 -6.52
N LEU A 335 24.32 18.10 -6.77
CA LEU A 335 24.78 16.71 -6.73
C LEU A 335 24.62 16.09 -5.34
N ILE A 336 24.88 16.87 -4.29
CA ILE A 336 24.95 16.41 -2.90
C ILE A 336 23.79 16.91 -2.04
N THR A 337 22.91 17.75 -2.59
CA THR A 337 21.73 18.25 -1.90
C THR A 337 20.71 17.11 -1.71
N PRO A 338 20.34 16.75 -0.47
CA PRO A 338 19.36 15.70 -0.23
C PRO A 338 17.94 16.18 -0.62
N PRO A 339 17.13 15.34 -1.29
CA PRO A 339 15.75 15.71 -1.61
C PRO A 339 14.90 15.79 -0.33
N ILE A 340 14.29 16.94 -0.09
CA ILE A 340 13.44 17.19 1.10
C ILE A 340 12.14 16.35 1.04
N GLU A 341 11.64 16.09 -0.17
CA GLU A 341 10.31 15.52 -0.40
C GLU A 341 10.28 13.99 -0.54
N ARG A 342 11.43 13.30 -0.45
CA ARG A 342 11.53 11.84 -0.61
C ARG A 342 11.93 11.12 0.66
N TRP A 343 11.36 9.94 0.85
CA TRP A 343 11.67 9.05 1.98
C TRP A 343 13.03 8.36 1.85
N ASP A 344 13.51 8.12 0.62
CA ASP A 344 14.81 7.48 0.36
C ASP A 344 15.99 8.44 0.50
N ARG A 345 15.75 9.76 0.45
CA ARG A 345 16.75 10.84 0.61
C ARG A 345 18.00 10.69 -0.27
N GLU A 346 17.89 9.94 -1.36
CA GLU A 346 18.98 9.72 -2.31
C GLU A 346 19.30 11.02 -3.06
N ASN A 347 20.54 11.49 -2.98
CA ASN A 347 21.00 12.68 -3.71
C ASN A 347 21.31 12.33 -5.18
N LEU A 348 21.49 13.37 -6.00
CA LEU A 348 21.70 13.19 -7.45
C LEU A 348 23.01 12.48 -7.77
N LEU A 349 24.09 12.69 -7.01
CA LEU A 349 25.37 12.01 -7.20
C LEU A 349 25.19 10.50 -7.07
N THR A 350 24.59 10.05 -5.97
CA THR A 350 24.29 8.63 -5.74
C THR A 350 23.37 8.10 -6.84
N PHE A 351 22.35 8.86 -7.22
CA PHE A 351 21.42 8.47 -8.28
C PHE A 351 22.13 8.27 -9.63
N ILE A 352 23.06 9.16 -10.01
CA ILE A 352 23.90 9.03 -11.22
C ILE A 352 24.77 7.78 -11.14
N LEU A 353 25.44 7.55 -10.02
CA LEU A 353 26.35 6.40 -9.87
C LEU A 353 25.62 5.06 -9.92
N SER A 354 24.37 5.00 -9.47
CA SER A 354 23.56 3.78 -9.53
C SER A 354 22.89 3.56 -10.90
N ASN A 355 22.43 4.62 -11.57
CA ASN A 355 21.51 4.50 -12.71
C ASN A 355 22.02 5.12 -14.02
N GLY A 356 23.02 6.00 -13.96
CA GLY A 356 23.61 6.61 -15.15
C GLY A 356 24.32 5.58 -16.02
N ASP A 357 24.40 5.88 -17.31
CA ASP A 357 25.26 5.11 -18.21
C ASP A 357 26.75 5.42 -17.94
N LEU A 358 27.63 4.57 -18.46
CA LEU A 358 29.07 4.71 -18.23
C LEU A 358 29.64 6.02 -18.79
N VAL A 359 29.04 6.55 -19.86
CA VAL A 359 29.46 7.81 -20.50
C VAL A 359 29.13 9.00 -19.61
N MET A 360 27.97 8.99 -18.96
CA MET A 360 27.52 9.99 -18.01
C MET A 360 28.39 10.01 -16.76
N ILE A 361 28.72 8.84 -16.22
CA ILE A 361 29.65 8.72 -15.09
C ILE A 361 31.01 9.28 -15.49
N GLN A 362 31.59 8.84 -16.61
CA GLN A 362 32.88 9.36 -17.10
C GLN A 362 32.85 10.89 -17.26
N SER A 363 31.80 11.42 -17.90
CA SER A 363 31.67 12.86 -18.14
C SER A 363 31.54 13.67 -16.85
N LEU A 364 30.91 13.11 -15.81
CA LEU A 364 30.84 13.74 -14.48
C LEU A 364 32.22 13.80 -13.81
N ILE A 365 33.03 12.75 -13.95
CA ILE A 365 34.42 12.74 -13.44
C ILE A 365 35.27 13.74 -14.22
N ASP A 366 35.18 13.75 -15.55
CA ASP A 366 35.95 14.64 -16.41
C ASP A 366 35.63 16.13 -16.17
N ALA A 367 34.36 16.43 -15.84
CA ALA A 367 33.96 17.78 -15.46
C ALA A 367 34.61 18.25 -14.15
N ASN A 368 35.02 17.34 -13.27
CA ASN A 368 35.68 17.62 -11.99
C ASN A 368 34.89 18.61 -11.11
N VAL A 369 33.56 18.44 -11.06
CA VAL A 369 32.60 19.31 -10.37
C VAL A 369 32.10 18.73 -9.04
N VAL A 370 32.46 17.48 -8.72
CA VAL A 370 32.00 16.79 -7.51
C VAL A 370 32.88 17.21 -6.31
N ASP A 371 32.25 17.74 -5.27
CA ASP A 371 32.87 17.87 -3.94
C ASP A 371 32.80 16.51 -3.24
N TRP A 372 33.83 15.69 -3.48
CA TRP A 372 33.93 14.34 -2.91
C TRP A 372 34.07 14.38 -1.41
N LYS A 373 34.75 15.41 -0.86
CA LYS A 373 34.95 15.51 0.58
C LYS A 373 33.61 15.64 1.28
N ARG A 374 32.77 16.58 0.83
CA ARG A 374 31.43 16.77 1.39
C ARG A 374 30.48 15.62 1.07
N ALA A 375 30.59 15.01 -0.10
CA ALA A 375 29.79 13.83 -0.46
C ALA A 375 30.03 12.62 0.46
N MET A 376 31.22 12.53 1.07
CA MET A 376 31.67 11.45 1.95
C MET A 376 31.68 11.84 3.45
N GLU A 377 31.21 13.04 3.81
CA GLU A 377 31.11 13.51 5.21
C GLU A 377 30.14 12.64 6.05
N ASP A 378 30.31 12.63 7.37
CA ASP A 378 29.51 11.87 8.35
C ASP A 378 29.51 10.33 8.18
N GLY A 379 30.52 9.77 7.49
CA GLY A 379 30.58 8.34 7.23
C GLY A 379 29.53 7.85 6.23
N ASN A 380 28.92 8.79 5.49
CA ASN A 380 28.02 8.48 4.38
C ASN A 380 28.83 7.89 3.23
N ASN A 381 28.96 6.56 3.22
CA ASN A 381 29.72 5.87 2.19
C ASN A 381 28.89 5.59 0.93
N GLU A 382 27.66 6.12 0.85
CA GLU A 382 26.70 5.75 -0.18
C GLU A 382 27.20 6.01 -1.62
N PRO A 383 27.86 7.15 -1.95
CA PRO A 383 28.38 7.35 -3.31
C PRO A 383 29.41 6.29 -3.72
N LEU A 384 30.40 6.01 -2.85
CA LEU A 384 31.41 4.98 -3.13
C LEU A 384 30.79 3.58 -3.15
N HIS A 385 29.86 3.30 -2.25
CA HIS A 385 29.13 2.03 -2.19
C HIS A 385 28.42 1.73 -3.51
N GLN A 386 27.64 2.70 -4.01
CA GLN A 386 26.89 2.56 -5.26
C GLN A 386 27.81 2.44 -6.47
N ALA A 387 28.88 3.25 -6.54
CA ALA A 387 29.88 3.13 -7.60
C ALA A 387 30.50 1.72 -7.61
N ILE A 388 30.86 1.17 -6.45
CA ILE A 388 31.40 -0.19 -6.32
C ILE A 388 30.41 -1.25 -6.80
N LEU A 389 29.15 -1.19 -6.33
CA LEU A 389 28.13 -2.16 -6.71
C LEU A 389 27.91 -2.17 -8.23
N ARG A 390 27.91 -0.98 -8.84
CA ARG A 390 27.65 -0.80 -10.27
C ARG A 390 28.84 -1.15 -11.15
N LEU A 391 30.06 -0.83 -10.73
CA LEU A 391 31.25 -0.80 -11.58
C LEU A 391 32.25 -1.95 -11.37
N ARG A 392 31.94 -2.94 -10.53
CA ARG A 392 32.83 -4.07 -10.23
C ARG A 392 32.93 -5.18 -11.30
N GLY A 393 32.17 -5.10 -12.40
CA GLY A 393 31.88 -6.24 -13.28
C GLY A 393 32.74 -6.40 -14.55
N GLY A 394 33.45 -5.36 -15.01
CA GLY A 394 34.16 -5.36 -16.29
C GLY A 394 35.37 -4.44 -16.32
N ALA A 395 36.19 -4.52 -17.38
CA ALA A 395 37.45 -3.78 -17.49
C ALA A 395 37.23 -2.26 -17.59
N LEU A 396 36.24 -1.83 -18.37
CA LEU A 396 35.89 -0.42 -18.55
C LEU A 396 35.30 0.15 -17.25
N GLU A 397 34.40 -0.59 -16.61
CA GLU A 397 33.79 -0.21 -15.36
C GLU A 397 34.83 -0.11 -14.24
N ASN A 398 35.76 -1.06 -14.16
CA ASN A 398 36.84 -1.01 -13.17
C ASN A 398 37.76 0.21 -13.41
N ALA A 399 38.02 0.58 -14.66
CA ALA A 399 38.77 1.79 -14.99
C ALA A 399 38.05 3.07 -14.50
N LEU A 400 36.73 3.13 -14.66
CA LEU A 400 35.91 4.23 -14.12
C LEU A 400 35.94 4.27 -12.59
N LEU A 401 35.82 3.11 -11.94
CA LEU A 401 35.91 3.02 -10.48
C LEU A 401 37.26 3.53 -9.96
N ILE A 402 38.37 3.17 -10.62
CA ILE A 402 39.71 3.67 -10.29
C ILE A 402 39.76 5.19 -10.42
N GLN A 403 39.18 5.78 -11.46
CA GLN A 403 39.12 7.23 -11.64
C GLN A 403 38.32 7.92 -10.52
N ILE A 404 37.19 7.35 -10.10
CA ILE A 404 36.40 7.84 -8.97
C ILE A 404 37.23 7.83 -7.69
N ILE A 405 37.85 6.68 -7.35
CA ILE A 405 38.69 6.55 -6.15
C ILE A 405 39.83 7.56 -6.19
N LYS A 406 40.49 7.73 -7.34
CA LYS A 406 41.57 8.70 -7.52
C LYS A 406 41.09 10.13 -7.29
N ALA A 407 39.91 10.50 -7.80
CA ALA A 407 39.34 11.82 -7.58
C ALA A 407 38.99 12.06 -6.10
N MET A 408 38.42 11.06 -5.41
CA MET A 408 38.15 11.12 -3.98
C MET A 408 39.45 11.28 -3.15
N GLN A 409 40.51 10.54 -3.51
CA GLN A 409 41.82 10.65 -2.85
C GLN A 409 42.46 12.02 -3.03
N ALA A 410 42.37 12.61 -4.22
CA ALA A 410 42.92 13.94 -4.50
C ALA A 410 42.32 15.02 -3.58
N GLN A 411 41.04 14.86 -3.21
CA GLN A 411 40.35 15.74 -2.26
C GLN A 411 40.43 15.29 -0.79
N LYS A 412 41.16 14.20 -0.51
CA LYS A 412 41.25 13.55 0.82
C LYS A 412 39.86 13.19 1.39
N ALA A 413 38.96 12.74 0.53
CA ALA A 413 37.58 12.39 0.89
C ALA A 413 37.45 10.99 1.52
N LEU A 414 38.46 10.12 1.34
CA LEU A 414 38.46 8.76 1.88
C LEU A 414 39.25 8.68 3.19
N SER A 415 38.58 8.29 4.28
CA SER A 415 39.22 7.95 5.54
C SER A 415 39.84 6.55 5.49
N ASN A 416 40.78 6.29 6.40
CA ASN A 416 41.39 4.97 6.54
C ASN A 416 40.34 3.90 6.88
N GLU A 417 39.35 4.22 7.71
CA GLU A 417 38.24 3.32 8.05
C GLU A 417 37.40 2.96 6.82
N GLN A 418 37.12 3.94 5.95
CA GLN A 418 36.36 3.71 4.71
C GLN A 418 37.15 2.83 3.73
N ILE A 419 38.45 3.11 3.55
CA ILE A 419 39.32 2.28 2.71
C ILE A 419 39.37 0.85 3.25
N ALA A 420 39.56 0.68 4.57
CA ALA A 420 39.56 -0.61 5.25
C ALA A 420 38.25 -1.38 5.05
N HIS A 421 37.12 -0.69 5.09
CA HIS A 421 35.81 -1.29 4.93
C HIS A 421 35.64 -1.91 3.54
N TYR A 422 36.05 -1.20 2.48
CA TYR A 422 35.86 -1.65 1.10
C TYR A 422 36.96 -2.58 0.60
N LEU A 423 38.20 -2.43 1.06
CA LEU A 423 39.35 -3.22 0.58
C LEU A 423 39.10 -4.74 0.45
N PRO A 424 38.40 -5.42 1.39
CA PRO A 424 38.14 -6.86 1.30
C PRO A 424 36.91 -7.26 0.47
N TRP A 425 36.14 -6.31 -0.08
CA TRP A 425 34.85 -6.60 -0.73
C TRP A 425 34.96 -7.40 -2.02
N THR A 426 36.07 -7.26 -2.74
CA THR A 426 36.30 -8.01 -3.99
C THR A 426 37.79 -8.23 -4.22
N PRO A 427 38.18 -9.33 -4.88
CA PRO A 427 39.57 -9.62 -5.23
C PRO A 427 40.33 -8.53 -5.97
N THR A 428 39.63 -7.68 -6.72
CA THR A 428 40.25 -6.67 -7.60
C THR A 428 40.57 -5.36 -6.88
N PHE A 429 40.03 -5.11 -5.68
CA PHE A 429 40.16 -3.82 -5.02
C PHE A 429 41.54 -3.46 -4.51
N PRO A 430 42.36 -4.39 -3.98
CA PRO A 430 43.75 -4.07 -3.66
C PRO A 430 44.49 -3.48 -4.85
N ALA A 431 44.28 -4.01 -6.07
CA ALA A 431 44.88 -3.46 -7.29
C ALA A 431 44.25 -2.11 -7.69
N ALA A 432 42.93 -1.97 -7.58
CA ALA A 432 42.23 -0.74 -7.93
C ALA A 432 42.67 0.46 -7.06
N PHE A 433 42.78 0.26 -5.74
CA PHE A 433 43.25 1.29 -4.81
C PHE A 433 44.72 1.67 -5.06
N LEU A 434 45.58 0.70 -5.39
CA LEU A 434 46.97 1.00 -5.80
C LEU A 434 47.00 1.83 -7.09
N GLN A 435 46.21 1.45 -8.10
CA GLN A 435 46.13 2.16 -9.38
C GLN A 435 45.52 3.56 -9.23
N ALA A 436 44.66 3.76 -8.23
CA ALA A 436 44.11 5.07 -7.89
C ALA A 436 45.14 5.98 -7.19
N GLY A 437 46.24 5.43 -6.66
CA GLY A 437 47.38 6.18 -6.12
C GLY A 437 47.63 5.98 -4.63
N LEU A 438 46.98 5.03 -3.95
CA LEU A 438 47.40 4.65 -2.59
C LEU A 438 48.75 3.94 -2.61
N SER A 439 49.58 4.17 -1.58
CA SER A 439 50.82 3.42 -1.41
C SER A 439 50.56 2.03 -0.82
N CYS A 440 51.45 1.10 -1.11
CA CYS A 440 51.45 -0.23 -0.49
C CYS A 440 51.53 -0.17 1.04
N GLU A 441 52.29 0.80 1.58
CA GLU A 441 52.43 1.02 3.03
C GLU A 441 51.09 1.46 3.63
N GLN A 442 50.44 2.46 3.03
CA GLN A 442 49.15 2.96 3.49
C GLN A 442 48.08 1.85 3.49
N LEU A 443 48.00 1.05 2.42
CA LEU A 443 47.03 -0.05 2.35
C LEU A 443 47.30 -1.15 3.40
N ARG A 444 48.57 -1.43 3.72
CA ARG A 444 48.94 -2.39 4.77
C ARG A 444 48.59 -1.86 6.16
N GLU A 445 48.89 -0.59 6.44
CA GLU A 445 48.53 0.07 7.70
C GLU A 445 47.02 0.05 7.92
N VAL A 446 46.26 0.44 6.90
CA VAL A 446 44.79 0.42 6.92
C VAL A 446 44.24 -0.98 7.19
N LEU A 447 44.75 -2.01 6.49
CA LEU A 447 44.30 -3.39 6.67
C LEU A 447 44.64 -3.95 8.06
N ASN A 448 45.79 -3.57 8.63
CA ASN A 448 46.24 -4.03 9.94
C ASN A 448 45.51 -3.33 11.10
N ALA A 449 45.16 -2.05 10.93
CA ALA A 449 44.38 -1.29 11.90
C ALA A 449 42.88 -1.61 11.85
N SER A 450 42.40 -2.23 10.76
CA SER A 450 40.99 -2.53 10.55
C SER A 450 40.46 -3.72 11.36
N VAL A 451 39.32 -3.51 12.01
CA VAL A 451 38.47 -4.57 12.59
C VAL A 451 37.30 -4.94 11.66
N ALA A 452 37.18 -4.29 10.50
CA ALA A 452 36.07 -4.47 9.56
C ALA A 452 36.28 -5.71 8.67
N GLY A 453 35.22 -6.52 8.52
CA GLY A 453 35.23 -7.76 7.74
C GLY A 453 35.70 -9.00 8.52
N GLY A 454 35.19 -10.18 8.15
CA GLY A 454 35.58 -11.44 8.76
C GLY A 454 37.07 -11.73 8.62
N GLU A 455 37.65 -12.47 9.57
CA GLU A 455 39.09 -12.79 9.62
C GLU A 455 39.61 -13.44 8.33
N GLN A 456 38.81 -14.33 7.73
CA GLN A 456 39.13 -14.96 6.46
C GLN A 456 39.28 -13.94 5.31
N ALA A 457 38.33 -13.02 5.17
CA ALA A 457 38.35 -12.02 4.10
C ALA A 457 39.56 -11.07 4.24
N ARG A 458 39.94 -10.73 5.48
CA ARG A 458 41.15 -9.93 5.76
C ARG A 458 42.43 -10.68 5.41
N ASN A 459 42.50 -11.98 5.73
CA ASN A 459 43.66 -12.81 5.38
C ASN A 459 43.83 -12.96 3.87
N ASP A 460 42.74 -13.21 3.13
CA ASP A 460 42.75 -13.30 1.67
C ASP A 460 43.17 -11.97 1.03
N THR A 461 42.68 -10.85 1.56
CA THR A 461 43.04 -9.49 1.13
C THR A 461 44.52 -9.20 1.39
N ARG A 462 45.04 -9.62 2.55
CA ARG A 462 46.46 -9.49 2.90
C ARG A 462 47.34 -10.27 1.94
N GLN A 463 46.96 -11.50 1.62
CA GLN A 463 47.71 -12.33 0.66
C GLN A 463 47.77 -11.68 -0.72
N ARG A 464 46.65 -11.11 -1.19
CA ARG A 464 46.59 -10.39 -2.47
C ARG A 464 47.42 -9.13 -2.47
N LEU A 465 47.35 -8.34 -1.40
CA LEU A 465 48.16 -7.13 -1.28
C LEU A 465 49.66 -7.47 -1.26
N ASN A 466 50.05 -8.56 -0.60
CA ASN A 466 51.45 -9.03 -0.61
C ASN A 466 51.92 -9.51 -2.00
N ALA A 467 51.01 -10.06 -2.82
CA ALA A 467 51.32 -10.43 -4.19
C ALA A 467 51.52 -9.21 -5.11
N LEU A 468 50.72 -8.15 -4.90
CA LEU A 468 50.80 -6.90 -5.68
C LEU A 468 51.94 -5.97 -5.20
N CYS A 469 52.21 -6.00 -3.90
CA CYS A 469 53.23 -5.22 -3.22
C CYS A 469 54.20 -6.19 -2.53
N PRO A 470 55.20 -6.75 -3.22
CA PRO A 470 56.25 -7.51 -2.56
C PRO A 470 57.02 -6.59 -1.61
N ALA A 471 57.38 -7.07 -0.42
CA ALA A 471 58.28 -6.31 0.45
C ALA A 471 59.62 -6.11 -0.27
N ALA A 472 60.17 -4.89 -0.21
CA ALA A 472 61.53 -4.65 -0.67
C ALA A 472 62.45 -5.62 0.09
N LYS A 473 63.24 -6.40 -0.65
CA LYS A 473 64.19 -7.36 -0.09
C LYS A 473 65.35 -6.67 0.60
#